data_AF-A0A7C6S5H4-F1
#
_entry.id   AF-A0A7C6S5H4-F1
#
_cell.length_a   1.000
_cell.length_b   1.000
_cell.length_c   1.000
_cell.angle_alpha   90.00
_cell.angle_beta   90.00
_cell.angle_gamma   90.00
#
_symmetry.space_group_name_H-M   'P 1'
#
loop_
_entity.id
_entity.type
_entity.pdbx_description
1 polymer ?
#
loop_
_entity_poly.entity_id
_entity_poly.type
_entity_poly.pdbx_seq_one_letter_code
_entity_poly.pdbx_strand_id
1 'polypeptide(L)'
;MTYYLIPIHDSSQSFYNKAVVEQSKKSLILYSYNTKVAEIKNNKVILNNKIDDSLLFSNTTLRHIKEFLKQNGFKAETKKQIINDYMEV
;
A
#
# COMPACT_ATOMS: atom_id res chain seq x y z
N MET A 1 -1.83 -10.72 12.71
CA MET A 1 -1.32 -11.71 11.74
C MET A 1 -0.52 -10.97 10.71
N THR A 2 0.65 -11.46 10.32
CA THR A 2 1.46 -10.87 9.25
C THR A 2 1.55 -11.84 8.08
N TYR A 3 1.51 -11.31 6.86
CA TYR A 3 1.63 -12.12 5.65
C TYR A 3 2.26 -11.31 4.50
N TYR A 4 2.84 -12.01 3.52
CA TYR A 4 3.36 -11.37 2.32
C TYR A 4 2.21 -11.01 1.38
N LEU A 5 2.23 -9.78 0.85
CA LEU A 5 1.26 -9.37 -0.17
C LEU A 5 1.54 -10.15 -1.46
N ILE A 6 0.58 -11.00 -1.84
CA ILE A 6 0.63 -11.76 -3.10
C ILE A 6 -0.13 -10.96 -4.15
N PRO A 7 0.46 -10.62 -5.30
CA PRO A 7 -0.21 -9.84 -6.32
C PRO A 7 -1.35 -10.61 -6.99
N ILE A 8 -2.49 -9.94 -7.21
CA ILE A 8 -3.69 -10.41 -7.89
C ILE A 8 -4.05 -9.48 -9.05
N HIS A 9 -3.82 -8.17 -8.92
CA HIS A 9 -4.11 -7.17 -9.94
C HIS A 9 -2.87 -6.70 -10.72
N ASP A 10 -1.68 -6.89 -10.17
CA ASP A 10 -0.40 -6.66 -10.85
C ASP A 10 0.00 -7.90 -11.68
N SER A 11 0.74 -7.69 -12.78
CA SER A 11 1.21 -8.78 -13.65
C SER A 11 2.37 -9.59 -13.05
N SER A 12 3.00 -9.13 -11.97
CA SER A 12 4.03 -9.91 -11.27
C SER A 12 3.46 -11.11 -10.53
N GLN A 13 4.20 -12.21 -10.52
CA GLN A 13 3.85 -13.41 -9.73
C GLN A 13 4.07 -13.22 -8.22
N SER A 14 5.00 -12.34 -7.84
CA SER A 14 5.26 -12.01 -6.43
C SER A 14 5.94 -10.66 -6.29
N PHE A 15 5.92 -10.13 -5.06
CA PHE A 15 6.75 -8.98 -4.66
C PHE A 15 8.06 -9.40 -3.97
N TYR A 16 8.52 -10.64 -4.15
CA TYR A 16 9.80 -11.12 -3.62
C TYR A 16 10.00 -10.83 -2.12
N ASN A 17 8.95 -11.03 -1.31
CA ASN A 17 8.93 -10.77 0.13
C ASN A 17 9.16 -9.30 0.54
N LYS A 18 9.08 -8.35 -0.41
CA LYS A 18 9.30 -6.91 -0.18
C LYS A 18 8.04 -6.16 0.25
N ALA A 19 6.88 -6.79 0.14
CA ALA A 19 5.59 -6.24 0.55
C ALA A 19 4.96 -7.14 1.61
N VAL A 20 4.73 -6.57 2.80
CA VAL A 20 4.18 -7.29 3.96
C VAL A 20 2.96 -6.55 4.46
N VAL A 21 1.89 -7.28 4.75
CA VAL A 21 0.69 -6.75 5.39
C VAL A 21 0.65 -7.23 6.84
N GLU A 22 0.53 -6.28 7.77
CA GLU A 22 0.19 -6.54 9.15
C GLU A 22 -1.31 -6.34 9.35
N GLN A 23 -2.01 -7.41 9.70
CA GLN A 23 -3.44 -7.41 9.96
C GLN A 23 -3.72 -7.50 11.46
N SER A 24 -4.51 -6.53 11.92
CA SER A 24 -5.09 -6.46 13.26
C SER A 24 -6.62 -6.45 13.16
N LYS A 25 -7.32 -6.61 14.29
CA LYS A 25 -8.80 -6.63 14.32
C LYS A 25 -9.47 -5.37 13.72
N LYS A 26 -8.75 -4.25 13.67
CA LYS A 26 -9.28 -2.93 13.26
C LYS A 26 -8.50 -2.26 12.13
N SER A 27 -7.37 -2.83 11.70
CA SER A 27 -6.48 -2.19 10.74
C SER A 27 -5.67 -3.18 9.92
N LEU A 28 -5.28 -2.73 8.74
CA LEU A 28 -4.32 -3.36 7.84
C LEU A 28 -3.20 -2.36 7.57
N ILE A 29 -1.94 -2.76 7.77
CA ILE A 29 -0.79 -1.89 7.54
C ILE A 29 0.08 -2.52 6.47
N LEU A 30 0.39 -1.76 5.42
CA LEU A 30 1.30 -2.18 4.37
C LEU A 30 2.71 -1.67 4.66
N TYR A 31 3.67 -2.59 4.59
CA TYR A 31 5.10 -2.31 4.61
C TYR A 31 5.70 -2.63 3.24
N SER A 32 6.50 -1.70 2.70
CA SER A 32 7.31 -1.87 1.49
C SER A 32 8.78 -1.74 1.88
N TYR A 33 9.60 -2.77 1.65
CA TYR A 33 10.99 -2.83 2.13
C TYR A 33 11.10 -2.48 3.62
N ASN A 34 10.26 -3.07 4.46
CA ASN A 34 10.12 -2.81 5.90
C ASN A 34 9.73 -1.37 6.30
N THR A 35 9.43 -0.51 5.33
CA THR A 35 8.93 0.85 5.59
C THR A 35 7.41 0.85 5.54
N LYS A 36 6.74 1.40 6.57
CA LYS A 36 5.28 1.60 6.56
C LYS A 36 4.93 2.59 5.45
N VAL A 37 4.06 2.22 4.52
CA VAL A 37 3.70 3.07 3.38
C VAL A 37 2.21 3.38 3.29
N ALA A 38 1.35 2.50 3.81
CA ALA A 38 -0.09 2.73 3.86
C ALA A 38 -0.73 2.02 5.06
N GLU A 39 -1.87 2.55 5.51
CA GLU A 39 -2.72 1.93 6.52
C GLU A 39 -4.19 2.03 6.10
N ILE A 40 -4.94 0.95 6.28
CA ILE A 40 -6.41 0.94 6.21
C ILE A 40 -6.92 0.76 7.62
N LYS A 41 -7.69 1.72 8.12
CA LYS A 41 -8.29 1.66 9.46
C LYS A 41 -9.69 2.23 9.42
N ASN A 42 -10.66 1.49 9.98
CA ASN A 42 -12.08 1.89 9.97
C ASN A 42 -12.57 2.28 8.55
N ASN A 43 -12.21 1.48 7.53
CA ASN A 43 -12.55 1.71 6.13
C ASN A 43 -12.01 3.03 5.52
N LYS A 44 -10.98 3.63 6.13
CA LYS A 44 -10.25 4.79 5.60
C LYS A 44 -8.82 4.39 5.27
N VAL A 45 -8.34 4.87 4.14
CA VAL A 45 -6.94 4.72 3.71
C VAL A 45 -6.16 5.94 4.16
N ILE A 46 -4.95 5.72 4.69
CA ILE A 46 -4.00 6.76 5.05
C ILE A 46 -2.66 6.36 4.43
N LEU A 47 -2.13 7.18 3.52
CA LEU A 47 -0.75 7.04 3.04
C LEU A 47 0.23 7.66 4.03
N ASN A 48 1.40 7.04 4.18
CA ASN A 48 2.41 7.57 5.08
C ASN A 48 3.17 8.74 4.43
N ASN A 49 2.68 9.96 4.63
CA ASN A 49 3.33 11.19 4.16
C ASN A 49 4.56 11.62 4.99
N LYS A 50 4.95 10.84 6.00
CA LYS A 50 6.12 11.14 6.87
C LYS A 50 7.44 10.53 6.37
N ILE A 51 7.40 9.85 5.23
CA ILE A 51 8.60 9.30 4.58
C ILE A 51 8.87 10.07 3.29
N ASP A 52 10.09 9.96 2.78
CA ASP A 52 10.50 10.62 1.54
C ASP A 52 9.56 10.24 0.37
N ASP A 53 9.11 11.25 -0.38
CA ASP A 53 8.21 11.07 -1.52
C ASP A 53 8.79 10.15 -2.61
N SER A 54 10.11 10.16 -2.78
CA SER A 54 10.81 9.26 -3.71
C SER A 54 10.76 7.80 -3.25
N LEU A 55 10.70 7.55 -1.94
CA LEU A 55 10.52 6.22 -1.37
C LEU A 55 9.06 5.77 -1.45
N LEU A 56 8.13 6.65 -1.05
CA LEU A 56 6.69 6.37 -1.06
C LEU A 56 6.17 6.11 -2.47
N PHE A 57 6.69 6.84 -3.46
CA PHE A 57 6.26 6.72 -4.84
C PHE A 57 7.34 6.21 -5.79
N SER A 58 8.31 5.44 -5.27
CA SER A 58 9.17 4.63 -6.13
C SER A 58 8.31 3.68 -6.98
N ASN A 59 8.79 3.27 -8.15
CA ASN A 59 8.05 2.36 -9.03
C ASN A 59 7.64 1.06 -8.33
N THR A 60 8.48 0.55 -7.43
CA THR A 60 8.19 -0.69 -6.69
C THR A 60 7.16 -0.43 -5.58
N THR A 61 7.37 0.61 -4.77
CA THR A 61 6.44 0.94 -3.68
C THR A 61 5.05 1.29 -4.20
N LEU A 62 4.96 2.04 -5.31
CA LEU A 62 3.69 2.40 -5.93
C LEU A 62 2.91 1.16 -6.39
N ARG A 63 3.58 0.12 -6.92
CA ARG A 63 2.94 -1.16 -7.26
C ARG A 63 2.40 -1.86 -6.02
N HIS A 64 3.19 -1.92 -4.95
CA HIS A 64 2.73 -2.49 -3.68
C HIS A 64 1.49 -1.77 -3.13
N ILE A 65 1.50 -0.43 -3.13
CA ILE A 65 0.37 0.40 -2.69
C ILE A 65 -0.86 0.11 -3.56
N LYS A 66 -0.72 0.14 -4.89
CA LYS A 66 -1.84 -0.12 -5.81
C LYS A 66 -2.46 -1.49 -5.57
N GLU A 67 -1.64 -2.52 -5.47
CA GLU A 67 -2.10 -3.88 -5.23
C GLU A 67 -2.84 -3.98 -3.90
N PHE A 68 -2.25 -3.48 -2.83
CA PHE A 68 -2.85 -3.46 -1.49
C PHE A 68 -4.19 -2.75 -1.47
N LEU A 69 -4.30 -1.59 -2.12
CA LEU A 69 -5.56 -0.84 -2.19
C LEU A 69 -6.62 -1.59 -2.99
N LYS A 70 -6.28 -2.12 -4.18
CA LYS A 70 -7.22 -2.85 -5.03
C LYS A 70 -7.76 -4.11 -4.35
N GLN A 71 -6.90 -4.89 -3.69
CA GLN A 71 -7.33 -6.09 -2.94
C GLN A 71 -8.30 -5.77 -1.79
N ASN A 72 -8.23 -4.55 -1.26
CA ASN A 72 -9.10 -4.10 -0.18
C ASN A 72 -10.29 -3.26 -0.69
N GLY A 73 -10.57 -3.28 -1.99
CA GLY A 73 -11.74 -2.62 -2.59
C GLY A 73 -11.58 -1.11 -2.81
N PHE A 74 -10.37 -0.56 -2.68
CA PHE A 74 -10.07 0.85 -2.92
C PHE A 74 -9.59 1.10 -4.35
N LYS A 75 -9.88 2.30 -4.86
CA LYS A 75 -9.47 2.72 -6.20
C LYS A 75 -7.98 3.08 -6.21
N ALA A 76 -7.20 2.50 -7.12
CA ALA A 76 -5.76 2.80 -7.19
C ALA A 76 -5.22 2.72 -8.62
N GLU A 77 -5.67 3.63 -9.48
CA GLU A 77 -5.33 3.60 -10.91
C GLU A 77 -4.07 4.39 -11.24
N THR A 78 -3.97 5.62 -10.72
CA THR A 78 -2.86 6.52 -11.03
C THR A 78 -2.25 7.09 -9.77
N LYS A 79 -0.94 7.40 -9.80
CA LYS A 79 -0.25 8.06 -8.67
C LYS A 79 -0.97 9.35 -8.26
N LYS A 80 -1.39 10.17 -9.23
CA LYS A 80 -2.11 11.43 -8.99
C LYS A 80 -3.43 11.20 -8.25
N GLN A 81 -4.22 10.21 -8.67
CA GLN A 81 -5.46 9.86 -7.98
C GLN A 81 -5.20 9.36 -6.55
N ILE A 82 -4.21 8.48 -6.37
CA ILE A 82 -3.84 7.95 -5.06
C ILE A 82 -3.42 9.07 -4.10
N ILE A 83 -2.65 10.06 -4.57
CA ILE A 83 -2.26 11.24 -3.77
C ILE A 83 -3.52 12.03 -3.39
N ASN A 84 -4.35 12.40 -4.36
CA ASN A 84 -5.51 13.24 -4.10
C ASN A 84 -6.53 12.59 -3.15
N ASP A 85 -6.71 11.28 -3.24
CA ASP A 85 -7.74 10.58 -2.48
C ASP A 85 -7.27 10.14 -1.09
N TYR A 86 -5.97 9.92 -0.89
CA TYR A 86 -5.44 9.21 0.29
C TYR A 86 -4.23 9.85 0.99
N MET A 87 -3.65 10.92 0.45
CA MET A 87 -2.79 11.78 1.26
C MET A 87 -3.68 12.74 2.04
N GLU A 88 -3.56 12.75 3.37
CA GLU A 88 -4.05 13.87 4.16
C GLU A 88 -3.15 15.09 3.89
N VAL A 89 -3.80 16.24 3.63
CA VAL A 89 -3.15 17.57 3.58
C VAL A 89 -2.92 18.06 5.00
#